data_AF-A0A1A5YE52-F1
#
_entry.id   AF-A0A1A5YE52-F1
#
_cell.length_a   1.000
_cell.length_b   1.000
_cell.length_c   1.000
_cell.angle_alpha   90.00
_cell.angle_beta   90.00
_cell.angle_gamma   90.00
#
_symmetry.space_group_name_H-M   'P 1'
#
loop_
_entity.id
_entity.type
_entity.pdbx_description
1 polymer ?
#
loop_
_entity_poly.entity_id
_entity_poly.type
_entity_poly.pdbx_seq_one_letter_code
_entity_poly.pdbx_strand_id
1 'polypeptide(L)'
;MQVKVYLSAKKKVEKVPLETYVLGVLAGEMTADFELEALKAQAIAARTYIVRKLSSASDEALKKKGADVTNTIQHQVYIPRKELLERWPGGADAEPFKKLEQAVAETRGLIITYNGGPIEAAFFSTSNGYTENSEEYWELQLPYLRSVASPWDKELSPRYKQQTELRQSELYAKLGLSGKAAKGKPVIKLVSETEGNRVKEVKINGVLFTGREVREKLGLASSQFTWKIDGKKISFTTYGMGHGVGMSQWGANGMAKEGKTAVDILQHYYSGASIVQASKLPMTLSS
;
A
#
# COMPACT_ATOMS: atom_id res chain seq x y z
N MET A 1 -20.26 1.15 -14.22
CA MET A 1 -19.45 2.32 -13.80
C MET A 1 -18.21 2.44 -14.68
N GLN A 2 -17.80 3.66 -15.01
CA GLN A 2 -16.60 3.97 -15.79
C GLN A 2 -15.61 4.71 -14.90
N VAL A 3 -14.31 4.53 -15.13
CA VAL A 3 -13.22 5.17 -14.36
C VAL A 3 -12.37 6.00 -15.32
N LYS A 4 -12.10 7.26 -14.98
CA LYS A 4 -11.16 8.14 -15.71
C LYS A 4 -9.80 8.11 -15.03
N VAL A 5 -8.82 7.48 -15.67
CA VAL A 5 -7.47 7.32 -15.14
C VAL A 5 -6.51 8.28 -15.82
N TYR A 6 -5.82 9.11 -15.03
CA TYR A 6 -4.74 9.95 -15.54
C TYR A 6 -3.42 9.16 -15.60
N LEU A 7 -2.96 8.88 -16.82
CA LEU A 7 -1.68 8.22 -17.11
C LEU A 7 -0.56 9.25 -17.06
N SER A 8 0.12 9.34 -15.91
CA SER A 8 1.03 10.45 -15.58
C SER A 8 2.18 10.60 -16.56
N ALA A 9 2.80 9.49 -16.99
CA ALA A 9 3.89 9.49 -17.97
C ALA A 9 3.44 9.96 -19.36
N LYS A 10 2.19 9.68 -19.73
CA LYS A 10 1.61 10.01 -21.05
C LYS A 10 0.84 11.34 -21.05
N LYS A 11 0.66 11.96 -19.88
CA LYS A 11 -0.18 13.16 -19.66
C LYS A 11 -1.56 13.06 -20.33
N LYS A 12 -2.17 11.87 -20.27
CA LYS A 12 -3.45 11.57 -20.93
C LYS A 12 -4.43 10.91 -19.96
N VAL A 13 -5.71 11.19 -20.14
CA VAL A 13 -6.80 10.49 -19.45
C VAL A 13 -7.30 9.33 -20.31
N GLU A 14 -7.40 8.15 -19.71
CA GLU A 14 -8.06 6.98 -20.28
C GLU A 14 -9.38 6.75 -19.55
N LYS A 15 -10.45 6.41 -20.28
CA LYS A 15 -11.75 6.07 -19.69
C LYS A 15 -11.98 4.57 -19.89
N VAL A 16 -12.07 3.83 -18.80
CA VAL A 16 -12.17 2.36 -18.84
C VAL A 16 -13.33 1.84 -17.98
N PRO A 17 -13.89 0.66 -18.29
CA PRO A 17 -14.81 -0.02 -17.38
C PRO A 17 -14.14 -0.30 -16.03
N LEU A 18 -14.92 -0.26 -14.95
CA LEU A 18 -14.42 -0.52 -13.59
C LEU A 18 -13.60 -1.82 -13.48
N GLU A 19 -14.11 -2.92 -14.01
CA GLU A 19 -13.41 -4.22 -13.90
C GLU A 19 -12.10 -4.25 -14.72
N THR A 20 -12.02 -3.48 -15.81
CA THR A 20 -10.78 -3.28 -16.56
C THR A 20 -9.76 -2.46 -15.75
N TYR A 21 -10.24 -1.45 -15.00
CA TYR A 21 -9.40 -0.70 -14.06
C TYR A 21 -8.86 -1.62 -12.96
N VAL A 22 -9.73 -2.40 -12.32
CA VAL A 22 -9.35 -3.33 -11.23
C VAL A 22 -8.32 -4.35 -11.71
N LEU A 23 -8.49 -4.91 -12.91
CA LEU A 23 -7.48 -5.79 -13.52
C LEU A 23 -6.12 -5.10 -13.69
N GLY A 24 -6.11 -3.86 -14.17
CA GLY A 24 -4.89 -3.08 -14.34
C GLY A 24 -4.21 -2.71 -13.03
N VAL A 25 -4.98 -2.51 -11.96
CA VAL A 25 -4.45 -2.30 -10.62
C VAL A 25 -3.89 -3.60 -10.04
N LEU A 26 -4.65 -4.70 -10.12
CA LEU A 26 -4.22 -6.00 -9.60
C LEU A 26 -2.87 -6.41 -10.21
N ALA A 27 -2.72 -6.25 -11.52
CA ALA A 27 -1.49 -6.57 -12.24
C ALA A 27 -0.32 -5.59 -11.98
N GLY A 28 -0.60 -4.40 -11.45
CA GLY A 28 0.41 -3.42 -11.05
C GLY A 28 0.87 -3.59 -9.61
N GLU A 29 0.00 -4.11 -8.74
CA GLU A 29 0.22 -4.22 -7.30
C GLU A 29 0.70 -5.60 -6.86
N MET A 30 0.23 -6.68 -7.50
CA MET A 30 0.61 -8.06 -7.15
C MET A 30 1.12 -8.83 -8.37
N THR A 31 2.06 -9.74 -8.14
CA THR A 31 2.51 -10.67 -9.19
C THR A 31 1.51 -11.81 -9.36
N ALA A 32 1.34 -12.30 -10.58
CA ALA A 32 0.41 -13.40 -10.87
C ALA A 32 0.77 -14.74 -10.18
N ASP A 33 2.01 -14.85 -9.68
CA ASP A 33 2.48 -16.03 -8.93
C ASP A 33 1.84 -16.15 -7.53
N PHE A 34 1.25 -15.07 -7.02
CA PHE A 34 0.53 -15.11 -5.74
C PHE A 34 -0.69 -16.02 -5.83
N GLU A 35 -1.10 -16.58 -4.70
CA GLU A 35 -2.26 -17.46 -4.62
C GLU A 35 -3.54 -16.76 -5.09
N LEU A 36 -4.45 -17.52 -5.70
CA LEU A 36 -5.67 -16.97 -6.29
C LEU A 36 -6.52 -16.21 -5.24
N GLU A 37 -6.65 -16.73 -4.02
CA GLU A 37 -7.40 -16.07 -2.94
C GLU A 37 -6.76 -14.75 -2.50
N ALA A 38 -5.43 -14.63 -2.54
CA ALA A 38 -4.75 -13.36 -2.29
C ALA A 38 -5.00 -12.34 -3.42
N LEU A 39 -4.97 -12.79 -4.68
CA LEU A 39 -5.30 -11.95 -5.83
C LEU A 39 -6.77 -11.48 -5.78
N LYS A 40 -7.69 -12.34 -5.35
CA LYS A 40 -9.10 -11.99 -5.12
C LYS A 40 -9.25 -10.94 -4.02
N ALA A 41 -8.57 -11.11 -2.89
CA ALA A 41 -8.59 -10.12 -1.81
C ALA A 41 -8.12 -8.74 -2.29
N GLN A 42 -7.03 -8.69 -3.06
CA GLN A 42 -6.53 -7.45 -3.65
C GLN A 42 -7.48 -6.85 -4.69
N ALA A 43 -8.13 -7.66 -5.52
CA ALA A 43 -9.14 -7.18 -6.46
C ALA A 43 -10.32 -6.50 -5.74
N ILE A 44 -10.78 -7.08 -4.63
CA ILE A 44 -11.84 -6.51 -3.79
C ILE A 44 -11.37 -5.21 -3.12
N ALA A 45 -10.16 -5.18 -2.55
CA ALA A 45 -9.58 -3.96 -1.95
C ALA A 45 -9.42 -2.84 -2.99
N ALA A 46 -8.89 -3.16 -4.17
CA ALA A 46 -8.73 -2.23 -5.28
C ALA A 46 -10.07 -1.66 -5.76
N ARG A 47 -11.09 -2.51 -5.90
CA ARG A 47 -12.45 -2.09 -6.26
C ARG A 47 -13.07 -1.20 -5.20
N THR A 48 -12.88 -1.52 -3.93
CA THR A 48 -13.38 -0.72 -2.80
C THR A 48 -12.79 0.68 -2.82
N TYR A 49 -11.48 0.78 -3.01
CA TYR A 49 -10.78 2.06 -3.11
C TYR A 49 -11.38 2.96 -4.19
N ILE A 50 -11.51 2.45 -5.41
CA ILE A 50 -12.03 3.27 -6.52
C ILE A 50 -13.52 3.60 -6.35
N VAL A 51 -14.34 2.67 -5.84
CA VAL A 51 -15.75 2.93 -5.51
C VAL A 51 -15.86 4.04 -4.47
N ARG A 52 -15.07 3.97 -3.38
CA ARG A 52 -15.02 5.02 -2.35
C ARG A 52 -14.61 6.37 -2.94
N LYS A 53 -13.57 6.39 -3.78
CA LYS A 53 -13.06 7.61 -4.39
C LYS A 53 -14.10 8.28 -5.28
N LEU A 54 -14.82 7.49 -6.09
CA LEU A 54 -15.88 7.97 -6.97
C LEU A 54 -17.12 8.46 -6.22
N SER A 55 -17.40 7.91 -5.03
CA SER A 55 -18.50 8.36 -4.16
C SER A 55 -18.14 9.53 -3.24
N SER A 56 -16.87 9.95 -3.21
CA SER A 56 -16.38 11.10 -2.42
C SER A 56 -16.27 12.36 -3.28
N ALA A 57 -16.37 13.55 -2.67
CA ALA A 57 -16.17 14.80 -3.39
C ALA A 57 -14.83 14.81 -4.13
N SER A 58 -14.87 15.08 -5.44
CA SER A 58 -13.68 14.91 -6.29
C SER A 58 -12.59 15.91 -5.92
N ASP A 59 -11.36 15.44 -5.83
CA ASP A 59 -10.16 16.25 -5.61
C ASP A 59 -10.06 17.35 -6.68
N GLU A 60 -10.01 18.61 -6.28
CA GLU A 60 -9.95 19.77 -7.18
C GLU A 60 -8.74 19.73 -8.14
N ALA A 61 -7.62 19.13 -7.72
CA ALA A 61 -6.46 18.96 -8.59
C ALA A 61 -6.71 17.90 -9.68
N LEU A 62 -7.51 16.87 -9.39
CA LEU A 62 -7.91 15.84 -10.35
C LEU A 62 -9.06 16.30 -11.25
N LYS A 63 -10.01 17.08 -10.73
CA LYS A 63 -11.04 17.75 -11.54
C LYS A 63 -10.43 18.59 -12.64
N LYS A 64 -9.40 19.40 -12.33
CA LYS A 64 -8.67 20.20 -13.33
C LYS A 64 -8.02 19.35 -14.43
N LYS A 65 -7.70 18.09 -14.15
CA LYS A 65 -7.16 17.13 -15.12
C LYS A 65 -8.23 16.28 -15.80
N GLY A 66 -9.50 16.42 -15.43
CA GLY A 66 -10.61 15.60 -15.93
C GLY A 66 -10.51 14.12 -15.54
N ALA A 67 -9.85 13.80 -14.42
CA ALA A 67 -9.58 12.43 -13.98
C ALA A 67 -10.17 12.15 -12.59
N ASP A 68 -10.39 10.87 -12.29
CA ASP A 68 -10.86 10.39 -10.98
C ASP A 68 -9.69 9.92 -10.09
N VAL A 69 -8.66 9.35 -10.72
CA VAL A 69 -7.44 8.80 -10.07
C VAL A 69 -6.21 8.98 -10.97
N THR A 70 -5.02 8.88 -10.37
CA THR A 70 -3.73 8.75 -11.08
C THR A 70 -3.22 7.31 -11.05
N ASN A 71 -2.35 6.94 -11.98
CA ASN A 71 -1.71 5.62 -12.04
C ASN A 71 -0.45 5.47 -11.17
N THR A 72 -0.33 6.26 -10.09
CA THR A 72 0.86 6.29 -9.22
C THR A 72 0.52 5.80 -7.82
N ILE A 73 1.55 5.56 -7.00
CA ILE A 73 1.42 5.20 -5.58
C ILE A 73 0.61 6.18 -4.71
N GLN A 74 0.28 7.36 -5.25
CA GLN A 74 -0.62 8.31 -4.61
C GLN A 74 -2.08 7.82 -4.60
N HIS A 75 -2.45 6.97 -5.57
CA HIS A 75 -3.73 6.30 -5.60
C HIS A 75 -3.52 4.78 -5.68
N GLN A 76 -3.29 4.24 -6.88
CA GLN A 76 -2.97 2.84 -7.15
C GLN A 76 -2.12 2.73 -8.42
N VAL A 77 -1.21 1.76 -8.48
CA VAL A 77 -0.45 1.47 -9.70
C VAL A 77 -1.38 0.83 -10.73
N TYR A 78 -1.81 1.60 -11.73
CA TYR A 78 -2.63 1.12 -12.84
C TYR A 78 -1.80 0.89 -14.09
N ILE A 79 -1.93 -0.29 -14.68
CA ILE A 79 -1.27 -0.67 -15.92
C ILE A 79 -2.32 -0.83 -17.03
N PRO A 80 -2.24 -0.05 -18.13
CA PRO A 80 -3.21 -0.16 -19.22
C PRO A 80 -3.28 -1.57 -19.80
N ARG A 81 -4.49 -2.04 -20.15
CA ARG A 81 -4.70 -3.41 -20.66
C ARG A 81 -3.78 -3.75 -21.84
N LYS A 82 -3.54 -2.79 -22.75
CA LYS A 82 -2.64 -3.01 -23.88
C LYS A 82 -1.23 -3.39 -23.42
N GLU A 83 -0.68 -2.68 -22.42
CA GLU A 83 0.65 -2.96 -21.87
C GLU A 83 0.68 -4.29 -21.11
N LEU A 84 -0.45 -4.69 -20.48
CA LEU A 84 -0.56 -5.99 -19.84
C LEU A 84 -0.52 -7.15 -20.83
N LEU A 85 -1.18 -7.01 -21.98
CA LEU A 85 -1.19 -8.04 -23.02
C LEU A 85 0.19 -8.21 -23.67
N GLU A 86 1.04 -7.18 -23.60
CA GLU A 86 2.42 -7.24 -24.10
C GLU A 86 3.40 -7.82 -23.07
N ARG A 87 2.98 -7.99 -21.80
CA ARG A 87 3.85 -8.46 -20.70
C ARG A 87 4.24 -9.92 -20.80
N TRP A 88 3.37 -10.76 -21.34
CA TRP A 88 3.59 -12.21 -21.42
C TRP A 88 3.47 -12.69 -22.86
N PRO A 89 4.36 -13.60 -23.32
CA PRO A 89 4.15 -14.32 -24.57
C PRO A 89 2.78 -15.00 -24.59
N GLY A 90 2.01 -14.82 -25.66
CA GLY A 90 0.63 -15.30 -25.78
C GLY A 90 -0.43 -14.30 -25.28
N GLY A 91 -0.03 -13.18 -24.68
CA GLY A 91 -0.94 -12.08 -24.31
C GLY A 91 -2.14 -12.53 -23.47
N ALA A 92 -3.34 -12.43 -24.03
CA ALA A 92 -4.58 -12.80 -23.33
C ALA A 92 -4.67 -14.30 -23.02
N ASP A 93 -3.98 -15.14 -23.79
CA ASP A 93 -3.98 -16.60 -23.61
C ASP A 93 -2.93 -17.08 -22.60
N ALA A 94 -2.07 -16.18 -22.12
CA ALA A 94 -1.06 -16.51 -21.13
C ALA A 94 -1.71 -16.84 -19.77
N GLU A 95 -1.32 -17.96 -19.16
CA GLU A 95 -1.85 -18.41 -17.86
C GLU A 95 -1.74 -17.36 -16.74
N PRO A 96 -0.63 -16.59 -16.61
CA PRO A 96 -0.58 -15.48 -15.65
C PRO A 96 -1.68 -14.44 -15.85
N PHE A 97 -2.01 -14.11 -17.11
CA PHE A 97 -3.05 -13.15 -17.43
C PHE A 97 -4.44 -13.71 -17.11
N LYS A 98 -4.73 -14.95 -17.51
CA LYS A 98 -6.01 -15.63 -17.21
C LYS A 98 -6.28 -15.72 -15.71
N LYS A 99 -5.25 -16.01 -14.89
CA LYS A 99 -5.40 -16.07 -13.42
C LYS A 99 -5.79 -14.71 -12.83
N LEU A 100 -5.23 -13.62 -13.36
CA LEU A 100 -5.64 -12.26 -12.95
C LEU A 100 -7.06 -11.94 -13.39
N GLU A 101 -7.45 -12.30 -14.62
CA GLU A 101 -8.83 -12.15 -15.09
C GLU A 101 -9.82 -12.98 -14.26
N GLN A 102 -9.45 -14.20 -13.90
CA GLN A 102 -10.24 -15.06 -13.02
C GLN A 102 -10.47 -14.42 -11.65
N ALA A 103 -9.41 -13.91 -11.00
CA ALA A 103 -9.54 -13.25 -9.69
C ALA A 103 -10.49 -12.05 -9.72
N VAL A 104 -10.44 -11.24 -10.79
CA VAL A 104 -11.33 -10.09 -10.97
C VAL A 104 -12.76 -10.53 -11.28
N ALA A 105 -12.94 -11.53 -12.14
CA ALA A 105 -14.24 -12.04 -12.55
C ALA A 105 -14.99 -12.69 -11.39
N GLU A 106 -14.32 -13.54 -10.60
CA GLU A 106 -14.93 -14.25 -9.45
C GLU A 106 -15.25 -13.31 -8.28
N THR A 107 -14.65 -12.11 -8.24
CA THR A 107 -14.94 -11.08 -7.22
C THR A 107 -15.72 -9.89 -7.75
N ARG A 108 -16.30 -10.01 -8.95
CA ARG A 108 -16.98 -8.92 -9.63
C ARG A 108 -18.03 -8.26 -8.73
N GLY A 109 -17.94 -6.95 -8.60
CA GLY A 109 -18.85 -6.14 -7.80
C GLY A 109 -18.67 -6.23 -6.28
N LEU A 110 -17.81 -7.11 -5.77
CA LEU A 110 -17.54 -7.20 -4.33
C LEU A 110 -16.65 -6.05 -3.86
N ILE A 111 -17.05 -5.44 -2.76
CA ILE A 111 -16.35 -4.36 -2.04
C ILE A 111 -16.37 -4.61 -0.53
N ILE A 112 -15.52 -3.88 0.18
CA ILE A 112 -15.38 -3.92 1.64
C ILE A 112 -16.09 -2.70 2.23
N THR A 113 -16.93 -2.93 3.24
CA THR A 113 -17.74 -1.90 3.87
C THR A 113 -17.64 -1.94 5.38
N TYR A 114 -17.83 -0.79 6.01
CA TYR A 114 -17.95 -0.63 7.45
C TYR A 114 -19.06 0.39 7.71
N ASN A 115 -19.99 0.07 8.62
CA ASN A 115 -21.19 0.89 8.90
C ASN A 115 -21.95 1.33 7.62
N GLY A 116 -22.09 0.42 6.66
CA GLY A 116 -22.86 0.65 5.43
C GLY A 116 -22.17 1.46 4.33
N GLY A 117 -20.93 1.93 4.54
CA GLY A 117 -20.15 2.68 3.55
C GLY A 117 -18.86 1.96 3.12
N PRO A 118 -18.34 2.22 1.89
CA PRO A 118 -17.03 1.73 1.46
C PRO A 118 -15.89 2.21 2.37
N ILE A 119 -15.02 1.29 2.79
CA ILE A 119 -13.89 1.61 3.67
C ILE A 119 -12.71 2.25 2.91
N GLU A 120 -11.82 2.88 3.66
CA GLU A 120 -10.45 3.14 3.20
C GLU A 120 -9.67 1.81 3.11
N ALA A 121 -9.68 1.17 1.94
CA ALA A 121 -9.08 -0.15 1.72
C ALA A 121 -7.57 -0.05 1.44
N ALA A 122 -6.82 0.48 2.41
CA ALA A 122 -5.36 0.60 2.31
C ALA A 122 -4.67 -0.76 2.27
N PHE A 123 -3.61 -0.89 1.49
CA PHE A 123 -2.78 -2.08 1.41
C PHE A 123 -1.32 -1.71 1.11
N PHE A 124 -0.41 -2.62 1.42
CA PHE A 124 1.03 -2.41 1.24
C PHE A 124 1.74 -3.74 0.99
N SER A 125 3.02 -3.69 0.59
CA SER A 125 3.72 -4.89 0.15
C SER A 125 3.99 -5.88 1.26
N THR A 126 4.76 -5.49 2.28
CA THR A 126 5.30 -6.42 3.28
C THR A 126 5.29 -5.80 4.66
N SER A 127 4.83 -6.53 5.67
CA SER A 127 4.84 -6.13 7.08
C SER A 127 6.19 -6.43 7.74
N ASN A 128 6.42 -5.85 8.91
CA ASN A 128 7.49 -6.21 9.84
C ASN A 128 7.06 -7.32 10.81
N GLY A 129 5.98 -8.05 10.50
CA GLY A 129 5.29 -8.99 11.39
C GLY A 129 3.95 -8.45 11.93
N TYR A 130 3.71 -7.14 11.84
CA TYR A 130 2.46 -6.49 12.26
C TYR A 130 2.05 -5.37 11.30
N THR A 131 0.75 -5.10 11.21
CA THR A 131 0.21 -3.90 10.55
C THR A 131 0.21 -2.70 11.50
N GLU A 132 -0.03 -1.50 10.99
CA GLU A 132 -0.17 -0.27 11.77
C GLU A 132 -1.63 0.14 11.96
N ASN A 133 -1.89 0.81 13.09
CA ASN A 133 -3.08 1.61 13.26
C ASN A 133 -3.08 2.79 12.26
N SER A 134 -4.25 3.17 11.74
CA SER A 134 -4.34 4.23 10.73
C SER A 134 -3.76 5.57 11.18
N GLU A 135 -3.92 5.91 12.46
CA GLU A 135 -3.44 7.16 13.07
C GLU A 135 -1.91 7.28 13.14
N GLU A 136 -1.18 6.19 12.95
CA GLU A 136 0.29 6.21 12.88
C GLU A 136 0.80 6.65 11.49
N TYR A 137 -0.07 6.63 10.47
CA TYR A 137 0.25 7.10 9.13
C TYR A 137 -0.60 8.30 8.68
N TRP A 138 -1.89 8.32 9.00
CA TRP A 138 -2.83 9.42 8.73
C TRP A 138 -3.27 10.09 10.03
N GLU A 139 -3.95 11.23 9.97
CA GLU A 139 -4.47 11.90 11.18
C GLU A 139 -5.73 11.23 11.73
N LEU A 140 -6.42 10.42 10.93
CA LEU A 140 -7.72 9.86 11.27
C LEU A 140 -7.61 8.44 11.85
N GLN A 141 -8.23 8.24 13.00
CA GLN A 141 -8.46 6.91 13.57
C GLN A 141 -9.64 6.24 12.85
N LEU A 142 -9.37 5.13 12.17
CA LEU A 142 -10.36 4.33 11.43
C LEU A 142 -10.56 2.96 12.11
N PRO A 143 -11.75 2.64 12.65
CA PRO A 143 -11.99 1.41 13.44
C PRO A 143 -11.63 0.10 12.75
N TYR A 144 -11.65 0.07 11.42
CA TYR A 144 -11.33 -1.09 10.60
C TYR A 144 -9.86 -1.15 10.14
N LEU A 145 -9.03 -0.14 10.44
CA LEU A 145 -7.58 -0.14 10.17
C LEU A 145 -6.82 -0.14 11.47
N ARG A 146 -6.73 -1.32 12.08
CA ARG A 146 -6.06 -1.56 13.36
C ARG A 146 -4.85 -2.47 13.17
N SER A 147 -3.90 -2.40 14.09
CA SER A 147 -2.75 -3.29 14.11
C SER A 147 -3.20 -4.74 14.32
N VAL A 148 -2.78 -5.62 13.42
CA VAL A 148 -2.99 -7.07 13.49
C VAL A 148 -1.68 -7.79 13.16
N ALA A 149 -1.53 -9.00 13.68
CA ALA A 149 -0.39 -9.85 13.37
C ALA A 149 -0.39 -10.25 11.90
N SER A 150 0.80 -10.30 11.29
CA SER A 150 1.02 -10.74 9.92
C SER A 150 2.33 -11.53 9.85
N PRO A 151 2.37 -12.72 10.47
CA PRO A 151 3.61 -13.47 10.68
C PRO A 151 4.25 -13.98 9.37
N TRP A 152 3.45 -14.20 8.33
CA TRP A 152 3.89 -14.80 7.06
C TRP A 152 4.90 -13.95 6.29
N ASP A 153 4.84 -12.63 6.44
CA ASP A 153 5.70 -11.68 5.72
C ASP A 153 7.18 -11.96 5.88
N LYS A 154 7.58 -12.38 7.09
CA LYS A 154 8.97 -12.62 7.46
C LYS A 154 9.60 -13.74 6.65
N GLU A 155 8.83 -14.77 6.33
CA GLU A 155 9.32 -15.97 5.66
C GLU A 155 9.10 -15.90 4.15
N LEU A 156 7.97 -15.33 3.72
CA LEU A 156 7.58 -15.36 2.31
C LEU A 156 8.13 -14.18 1.50
N SER A 157 8.26 -13.00 2.09
CA SER A 157 8.63 -11.81 1.31
C SER A 157 10.14 -11.75 1.06
N PRO A 158 10.58 -11.75 -0.21
CA PRO A 158 12.00 -11.55 -0.54
C PRO A 158 12.48 -10.13 -0.20
N ARG A 159 11.56 -9.24 0.16
CA ARG A 159 11.82 -7.84 0.51
C ARG A 159 11.56 -7.56 1.99
N TYR A 160 11.41 -8.60 2.82
CA TYR A 160 11.20 -8.43 4.25
C TYR A 160 12.31 -7.63 4.93
N LYS A 161 13.57 -7.83 4.54
CA LYS A 161 14.73 -7.14 5.12
C LYS A 161 15.50 -6.41 4.03
N GLN A 162 15.70 -5.10 4.17
CA GLN A 162 16.49 -4.31 3.23
C GLN A 162 17.50 -3.42 3.93
N GLN A 163 18.65 -3.22 3.29
CA GLN A 163 19.72 -2.38 3.81
C GLN A 163 19.90 -1.16 2.91
N THR A 164 19.99 0.02 3.52
CA THR A 164 20.24 1.30 2.84
C THR A 164 21.43 1.97 3.50
N GLU A 165 22.48 2.26 2.73
CA GLU A 165 23.66 2.96 3.22
C GLU A 165 23.62 4.44 2.81
N LEU A 166 23.91 5.31 3.77
CA LEU A 166 23.98 6.75 3.56
C LEU A 166 25.31 7.29 4.11
N ARG A 167 25.84 8.31 3.44
CA ARG A 167 26.91 9.13 4.02
C ARG A 167 26.31 10.06 5.08
N GLN A 168 27.09 10.43 6.08
CA GLN A 168 26.71 11.40 7.11
C GLN A 168 26.20 12.72 6.51
N SER A 169 26.88 13.23 5.49
CA SER A 169 26.46 14.47 4.81
C SER A 169 25.10 14.33 4.15
N GLU A 170 24.81 13.15 3.59
CA GLU A 170 23.54 12.86 2.94
C GLU A 170 22.41 12.71 3.97
N LEU A 171 22.66 12.02 5.08
CA LEU A 171 21.73 11.93 6.21
C LEU A 171 21.31 13.33 6.67
N TYR A 172 22.27 14.23 6.89
CA TYR A 172 22.00 15.58 7.39
C TYR A 172 21.26 16.43 6.36
N ALA A 173 21.68 16.38 5.09
CA ALA A 173 21.01 17.10 4.03
C ALA A 173 19.56 16.66 3.84
N LYS A 174 19.31 15.35 3.76
CA LYS A 174 17.96 14.79 3.58
C LYS A 174 17.03 15.07 4.76
N LEU A 175 17.55 15.06 5.99
CA LEU A 175 16.76 15.38 7.19
C LEU A 175 16.60 16.89 7.44
N GLY A 176 17.27 17.74 6.66
CA GLY A 176 17.27 19.19 6.87
C GLY A 176 18.00 19.62 8.15
N LEU A 177 18.96 18.82 8.63
CA LEU A 177 19.74 19.15 9.81
C LEU A 177 20.76 20.25 9.47
N SER A 178 20.86 21.26 10.34
CA SER A 178 21.75 22.41 10.16
C SER A 178 22.44 22.83 11.48
N GLY A 179 23.41 23.74 11.40
CA GLY A 179 24.09 24.29 12.57
C GLY A 179 24.76 23.21 13.43
N LYS A 180 24.46 23.20 14.73
CA LYS A 180 25.01 22.20 15.67
C LYS A 180 24.53 20.78 15.34
N ALA A 181 23.31 20.62 14.83
CA ALA A 181 22.74 19.31 14.50
C ALA A 181 23.36 18.67 13.24
N ALA A 182 24.11 19.45 12.44
CA ALA A 182 24.86 18.95 11.29
C ALA A 182 26.37 18.76 11.57
N LYS A 183 26.80 18.87 12.84
CA LYS A 183 28.21 18.72 13.25
C LYS A 183 28.46 17.42 13.98
N GLY A 184 29.68 16.88 13.83
CA GLY A 184 30.12 15.68 14.53
C GLY A 184 29.51 14.39 14.00
N LYS A 185 29.78 13.29 14.71
CA LYS A 185 29.25 11.96 14.38
C LYS A 185 27.73 11.91 14.60
N PRO A 186 26.96 11.20 13.76
CA PRO A 186 25.53 11.03 13.98
C PRO A 186 25.25 10.36 15.33
N VAL A 187 24.25 10.86 16.04
CA VAL A 187 23.70 10.26 17.25
C VAL A 187 22.21 10.04 17.00
N ILE A 188 21.81 8.77 16.91
CA ILE A 188 20.42 8.36 16.68
C ILE A 188 19.96 7.63 17.94
N LYS A 189 18.82 8.04 18.50
CA LYS A 189 18.22 7.44 19.70
C LYS A 189 16.75 7.17 19.44
N LEU A 190 16.35 5.90 19.51
CA LEU A 190 14.93 5.52 19.53
C LEU A 190 14.27 6.17 20.74
N VAL A 191 13.08 6.75 20.56
CA VAL A 191 12.28 7.33 21.64
C VAL A 191 11.11 6.41 21.95
N SER A 192 10.36 6.00 20.93
CA SER A 192 9.17 5.17 21.08
C SER A 192 8.88 4.37 19.81
N GLU A 193 8.13 3.28 19.98
CA GLU A 193 7.62 2.45 18.90
C GLU A 193 6.09 2.47 18.88
N THR A 194 5.51 2.17 17.72
CA THR A 194 4.07 1.97 17.56
C THR A 194 3.68 0.58 18.02
N GLU A 195 2.37 0.33 18.16
CA GLU A 195 1.85 -1.02 18.43
C GLU A 195 2.26 -2.05 17.36
N GLY A 196 2.36 -1.61 16.11
CA GLY A 196 2.85 -2.43 15.00
C GLY A 196 4.38 -2.57 14.95
N ASN A 197 5.11 -2.20 16.00
CA ASN A 197 6.56 -2.27 16.13
C ASN A 197 7.34 -1.45 15.08
N ARG A 198 6.78 -0.34 14.60
CA ARG A 198 7.51 0.65 13.78
C ARG A 198 8.05 1.76 14.66
N VAL A 199 9.07 2.47 14.19
CA VAL A 199 9.58 3.66 14.90
C VAL A 199 8.48 4.72 14.90
N LYS A 200 8.00 5.07 16.09
CA LYS A 200 7.06 6.17 16.26
C LYS A 200 7.82 7.48 16.31
N GLU A 201 8.79 7.56 17.22
CA GLU A 201 9.65 8.73 17.40
C GLU A 201 11.12 8.34 17.53
N VAL A 202 11.99 9.16 16.95
CA VAL A 202 13.45 9.01 17.01
C VAL A 202 14.11 10.37 17.09
N LYS A 203 15.14 10.49 17.92
CA LYS A 203 15.99 11.69 17.99
C LYS A 203 17.25 11.48 17.16
N ILE A 204 17.50 12.37 16.20
CA ILE A 204 18.72 12.39 15.37
C ILE A 204 19.43 13.72 15.64
N ASN A 205 20.62 13.65 16.24
CA ASN A 205 21.40 14.81 16.69
C ASN A 205 20.59 15.81 17.55
N GLY A 206 19.73 15.28 18.42
CA GLY A 206 18.89 16.06 19.34
C GLY A 206 17.58 16.59 18.74
N VAL A 207 17.39 16.49 17.42
CA VAL A 207 16.13 16.85 16.75
C VAL A 207 15.20 15.64 16.73
N LEU A 208 13.95 15.83 17.13
CA LEU A 208 12.91 14.81 17.12
C LEU A 208 12.34 14.65 15.71
N PHE A 209 12.18 13.41 15.26
CA PHE A 209 11.51 13.04 14.03
C PHE A 209 10.54 11.91 14.31
N THR A 210 9.47 11.82 13.52
CA THR A 210 8.69 10.58 13.41
C THR A 210 9.45 9.55 12.58
N GLY A 211 9.18 8.26 12.79
CA GLY A 211 9.75 7.22 11.91
C GLY A 211 9.29 7.37 10.46
N ARG A 212 8.07 7.90 10.23
CA ARG A 212 7.56 8.24 8.90
C ARG A 212 8.40 9.29 8.21
N GLU A 213 8.70 10.40 8.88
CA GLU A 213 9.55 11.46 8.32
C GLU A 213 10.93 10.94 7.95
N VAL A 214 11.53 10.11 8.82
CA VAL A 214 12.84 9.49 8.53
C VAL A 214 12.73 8.58 7.31
N ARG A 215 11.71 7.71 7.25
CA ARG A 215 11.49 6.82 6.10
C ARG A 215 11.38 7.60 4.80
N GLU A 216 10.49 8.59 4.74
CA GLU A 216 10.18 9.34 3.53
C GLU A 216 11.37 10.22 3.09
N LYS A 217 12.02 10.94 4.01
CA LYS A 217 13.17 11.80 3.70
C LYS A 217 14.40 11.00 3.28
N LEU A 218 14.62 9.82 3.86
CA LEU A 218 15.79 9.00 3.57
C LEU A 218 15.58 8.01 2.42
N GLY A 219 14.33 7.74 2.04
CA GLY A 219 13.99 6.75 1.02
C GLY A 219 14.08 5.31 1.54
N LEU A 220 13.74 5.08 2.81
CA LEU A 220 13.74 3.75 3.41
C LEU A 220 12.49 2.94 3.00
N ALA A 221 12.60 1.62 2.99
CA ALA A 221 11.49 0.74 2.61
C ALA A 221 10.28 0.85 3.58
N SER A 222 10.55 1.01 4.88
CA SER A 222 9.56 1.15 5.95
C SER A 222 10.06 2.08 7.06
N SER A 223 9.19 2.39 8.03
CA SER A 223 9.57 3.08 9.26
C SER A 223 9.92 2.10 10.40
N GLN A 224 10.04 0.80 10.12
CA GLN A 224 10.75 -0.10 11.02
C GLN A 224 12.19 -0.16 10.55
N PHE A 225 13.11 0.38 11.35
CA PHE A 225 14.53 0.31 11.02
C PHE A 225 15.43 0.26 12.25
N THR A 226 16.56 -0.43 12.10
CA THR A 226 17.73 -0.36 12.98
C THR A 226 18.89 0.29 12.23
N TRP A 227 19.91 0.76 12.94
CA TRP A 227 21.06 1.42 12.30
C TRP A 227 22.40 0.94 12.86
N LYS A 228 23.44 1.01 12.01
CA LYS A 228 24.84 0.89 12.38
C LYS A 228 25.61 2.09 11.86
N ILE A 229 26.47 2.67 12.68
CA ILE A 229 27.31 3.82 12.31
C ILE A 229 28.77 3.35 12.28
N ASP A 230 29.43 3.57 11.13
CA ASP A 230 30.84 3.29 10.93
C ASP A 230 31.53 4.52 10.31
N GLY A 231 32.26 5.25 11.14
CA GLY A 231 32.87 6.53 10.76
C GLY A 231 31.82 7.53 10.24
N LYS A 232 31.85 7.80 8.93
CA LYS A 232 30.93 8.71 8.22
C LYS A 232 29.84 7.97 7.45
N LYS A 233 29.75 6.64 7.56
CA LYS A 233 28.71 5.82 6.93
C LYS A 233 27.67 5.40 7.97
N ILE A 234 26.41 5.44 7.56
CA ILE A 234 25.27 4.97 8.35
C ILE A 234 24.57 3.93 7.50
N SER A 235 24.42 2.74 8.06
CA SER A 235 23.66 1.66 7.43
C SER A 235 22.35 1.46 8.17
N PHE A 236 21.24 1.72 7.49
CA PHE A 236 19.90 1.43 7.98
C PHE A 236 19.49 0.04 7.50
N THR A 237 19.06 -0.81 8.42
CA THR A 237 18.39 -2.08 8.11
C THR A 237 16.91 -1.90 8.39
N THR A 238 16.08 -2.04 7.37
CA THR A 238 14.63 -1.89 7.44
C THR A 238 13.95 -3.26 7.40
N TYR A 239 12.78 -3.33 8.03
CA TYR A 239 11.95 -4.53 8.05
C TYR A 239 10.54 -4.22 7.54
N GLY A 240 10.05 -5.01 6.59
CA GLY A 240 8.86 -4.72 5.81
C GLY A 240 9.08 -3.66 4.71
N MET A 241 8.05 -3.47 3.88
CA MET A 241 8.04 -2.55 2.75
C MET A 241 6.65 -1.92 2.61
N GLY A 242 6.59 -0.59 2.73
CA GLY A 242 5.35 0.18 2.63
C GLY A 242 4.97 0.89 3.92
N HIS A 243 3.77 1.49 3.93
CA HIS A 243 3.28 2.28 5.07
C HIS A 243 2.80 1.42 6.25
N GLY A 244 2.44 0.16 6.02
CA GLY A 244 2.10 -0.78 7.08
C GLY A 244 0.62 -0.85 7.48
N VAL A 245 -0.22 0.03 6.96
CA VAL A 245 -1.64 0.09 7.34
C VAL A 245 -2.52 -0.75 6.42
N GLY A 246 -3.46 -1.52 6.99
CA GLY A 246 -4.42 -2.33 6.25
C GLY A 246 -3.83 -3.67 5.81
N MET A 247 -4.12 -4.10 4.58
CA MET A 247 -3.74 -5.43 4.11
C MET A 247 -2.28 -5.52 3.68
N SER A 248 -1.52 -6.47 4.25
CA SER A 248 -0.23 -6.88 3.68
C SER A 248 -0.45 -7.80 2.47
N GLN A 249 0.16 -7.50 1.33
CA GLN A 249 0.09 -8.34 0.13
C GLN A 249 0.77 -9.70 0.36
N TRP A 250 1.99 -9.71 0.91
CA TRP A 250 2.69 -10.96 1.22
C TRP A 250 2.04 -11.72 2.38
N GLY A 251 1.46 -11.00 3.34
CA GLY A 251 0.66 -11.60 4.40
C GLY A 251 -0.62 -12.27 3.86
N ALA A 252 -1.33 -11.61 2.94
CA ALA A 252 -2.49 -12.19 2.24
C ALA A 252 -2.09 -13.45 1.44
N ASN A 253 -0.92 -13.45 0.80
CA ASN A 253 -0.39 -14.63 0.12
C ASN A 253 -0.13 -15.79 1.09
N GLY A 254 0.44 -15.50 2.27
CA GLY A 254 0.68 -16.51 3.30
C GLY A 254 -0.61 -17.13 3.82
N MET A 255 -1.60 -16.31 4.15
CA MET A 255 -2.93 -16.78 4.53
C MET A 255 -3.56 -17.65 3.43
N ALA A 256 -3.46 -17.24 2.17
CA ALA A 256 -3.99 -18.02 1.05
C ALA A 256 -3.27 -19.37 0.88
N LYS A 257 -1.96 -19.44 1.12
CA LYS A 257 -1.19 -20.69 1.14
C LYS A 257 -1.63 -21.65 2.25
N GLU A 258 -2.18 -21.11 3.34
CA GLU A 258 -2.80 -21.88 4.42
C GLU A 258 -4.29 -22.21 4.16
N GLY A 259 -4.78 -21.96 2.94
CA GLY A 259 -6.15 -22.29 2.53
C GLY A 259 -7.20 -21.28 2.95
N LYS A 260 -6.81 -20.09 3.41
CA LYS A 260 -7.76 -19.00 3.73
C LYS A 260 -8.37 -18.42 2.46
N THR A 261 -9.66 -18.12 2.51
CA THR A 261 -10.37 -17.46 1.41
C THR A 261 -10.07 -15.97 1.36
N ALA A 262 -10.40 -15.32 0.25
CA ALA A 262 -10.32 -13.86 0.13
C ALA A 262 -11.12 -13.14 1.22
N VAL A 263 -12.26 -13.69 1.65
CA VAL A 263 -13.07 -13.12 2.74
C VAL A 263 -12.35 -13.19 4.08
N ASP A 264 -11.76 -14.35 4.40
CA ASP A 264 -10.99 -14.54 5.64
C ASP A 264 -9.80 -13.58 5.70
N ILE A 265 -9.09 -13.43 4.58
CA ILE A 265 -7.96 -12.51 4.44
C ILE A 265 -8.41 -11.07 4.71
N LEU A 266 -9.47 -10.62 4.05
CA LEU A 266 -9.95 -9.25 4.20
C LEU A 266 -10.47 -8.98 5.61
N GLN A 267 -11.17 -9.93 6.24
CA GLN A 267 -11.67 -9.77 7.61
C GLN A 267 -10.55 -9.75 8.65
N HIS A 268 -9.43 -10.42 8.39
CA HIS A 268 -8.24 -10.35 9.23
C HIS A 268 -7.61 -8.95 9.21
N TYR A 269 -7.41 -8.36 8.02
CA TYR A 269 -6.75 -7.06 7.88
C TYR A 269 -7.67 -5.85 8.08
N TYR A 270 -8.99 -6.02 7.89
CA TYR A 270 -9.98 -4.95 8.01
C TYR A 270 -11.00 -5.29 9.10
N SER A 271 -10.68 -4.98 10.35
CA SER A 271 -11.43 -5.41 11.53
C SER A 271 -12.90 -4.95 11.50
N GLY A 272 -13.83 -5.89 11.67
CA GLY A 272 -15.27 -5.60 11.69
C GLY A 272 -15.87 -5.18 10.34
N ALA A 273 -15.11 -5.28 9.24
CA ALA A 273 -15.60 -4.97 7.92
C ALA A 273 -16.41 -6.13 7.31
N SER A 274 -17.33 -5.78 6.41
CA SER A 274 -18.18 -6.72 5.68
C SER A 274 -17.90 -6.66 4.18
N ILE A 275 -17.92 -7.82 3.53
CA ILE A 275 -17.78 -7.93 2.07
C ILE A 275 -19.18 -7.98 1.47
N VAL A 276 -19.53 -7.01 0.63
CA VAL A 276 -20.86 -6.90 0.03
C VAL A 276 -20.78 -6.62 -1.47
N GLN A 277 -21.88 -6.89 -2.17
CA GLN A 277 -22.05 -6.43 -3.55
C GLN A 277 -22.27 -4.92 -3.57
N ALA A 278 -21.49 -4.19 -4.37
CA ALA A 278 -21.58 -2.73 -4.48
C ALA A 278 -22.97 -2.26 -4.92
N SER A 279 -23.71 -3.08 -5.66
CA SER A 279 -25.11 -2.81 -6.05
C SER A 279 -26.08 -2.77 -4.87
N LYS A 280 -25.67 -3.24 -3.68
CA LYS A 280 -26.46 -3.17 -2.44
C LYS A 280 -26.20 -1.90 -1.64
N LEU A 281 -25.27 -1.03 -2.06
CA LEU A 281 -25.08 0.26 -1.42
C LEU A 281 -26.30 1.17 -1.69
N PRO A 282 -26.75 1.97 -0.70
CA PRO A 282 -27.82 2.93 -0.92
C PRO A 282 -27.42 3.97 -1.99
N MET A 283 -28.36 4.30 -2.89
CA MET A 283 -28.15 5.17 -4.08
C MET A 283 -27.70 6.61 -3.76
N THR A 284 -27.69 7.02 -2.50
CA THR A 284 -27.24 8.37 -2.07
C THR A 284 -25.73 8.60 -2.20
N LEU A 285 -24.97 7.58 -2.63
CA LEU A 285 -23.53 7.65 -2.91
C LEU A 285 -23.20 7.66 -4.41
N SER A 286 -24.20 7.85 -5.28
CA SER A 286 -24.08 7.73 -6.74
C SER A 286 -24.58 8.96 -7.53
N SER A 287 -24.35 10.17 -7.02
CA SER A 287 -24.64 11.42 -7.75
C SER A 287 -23.46 12.38 -7.74
#